data_AF-A0A7S0B614-F1
#
_entry.id   AF-A0A7S0B614-F1
#
_cell.length_a   1.000
_cell.length_b   1.000
_cell.length_c   1.000
_cell.angle_alpha   90.00
_cell.angle_beta   90.00
_cell.angle_gamma   90.00
#
_symmetry.space_group_name_H-M   'P 1'
#
loop_
_entity.id
_entity.type
_entity.pdbx_description
1 polymer ?
#
loop_
_entity_poly.entity_id
_entity_poly.type
_entity_poly.pdbx_seq_one_letter_code
_entity_poly.pdbx_strand_id
1 'polypeptide(L)'
;RYSFEDAHQLVGGVTKSFASFWDSECASMKASLVEMDAKHTGRVPLSRFYSTALDTEWRFGESESYLRELGALDETSSWYGKQVIIPNYLQAASNCIVSTSHYLVCCVNECEALLGEIEAKVAGEVAAP
;
A
#
# COMPACT_ATOMS: atom_id res chain seq x y z
N ARG A 1 -3.55 23.60 31.99
CA ARG A 1 -2.50 23.97 31.01
C ARG A 1 -1.92 22.65 30.54
N TYR A 2 -2.00 22.32 29.26
CA TYR A 2 -1.49 21.04 28.73
C TYR A 2 -0.02 21.18 28.33
N SER A 3 0.77 20.14 28.56
CA SER A 3 2.19 20.05 28.20
C SER A 3 2.38 19.40 26.83
N PHE A 4 3.61 19.51 26.28
CA PHE A 4 3.98 18.78 25.07
C PHE A 4 3.89 17.26 25.25
N GLU A 5 4.24 16.76 26.45
CA GLU A 5 4.14 15.35 26.83
C GLU A 5 2.67 14.87 26.75
N ASP A 6 1.73 15.67 27.28
CA ASP A 6 0.30 15.35 27.23
C ASP A 6 -0.20 15.25 25.78
N ALA A 7 0.24 16.17 24.91
CA ALA A 7 -0.09 16.13 23.49
C ALA A 7 0.52 14.92 22.78
N HIS A 8 1.78 14.57 23.10
CA HIS A 8 2.45 13.41 22.51
C HIS A 8 1.80 12.08 22.92
N GLN A 9 1.40 11.94 24.18
CA GLN A 9 0.69 10.74 24.65
C GLN A 9 -0.69 10.60 24.01
N LEU A 10 -1.43 11.71 23.87
CA LEU A 10 -2.74 11.69 23.20
C LEU A 10 -2.61 11.31 21.72
N VAL A 11 -1.67 11.92 20.99
CA VAL A 11 -1.39 11.57 19.59
C VAL A 11 -0.98 10.11 19.49
N GLY A 12 -0.07 9.63 20.35
CA GLY A 12 0.36 8.23 20.37
C GLY A 12 -0.79 7.25 20.65
N GLY A 13 -1.74 7.60 21.51
CA GLY A 13 -2.94 6.81 21.78
C GLY A 13 -3.87 6.72 20.57
N VAL A 14 -4.16 7.86 19.93
CA VAL A 14 -4.99 7.94 18.71
C VAL A 14 -4.34 7.14 17.58
N THR A 15 -3.03 7.29 17.37
CA THR A 15 -2.28 6.57 16.33
C THR A 15 -2.38 5.05 16.52
N LYS A 16 -2.25 4.53 17.75
CA LYS A 16 -2.31 3.07 18.00
C LYS A 16 -3.69 2.48 17.69
N SER A 17 -4.77 3.12 18.13
CA SER A 17 -6.12 2.66 17.80
C SER A 17 -6.42 2.77 16.32
N PHE A 18 -5.97 3.85 15.68
CA PHE A 18 -6.26 4.12 14.28
C PHE A 18 -5.45 3.23 13.34
N ALA A 19 -4.21 2.88 13.69
CA ALA A 19 -3.39 1.95 12.92
C ALA A 19 -4.06 0.57 12.78
N SER A 20 -4.63 0.03 13.86
CA SER A 20 -5.33 -1.27 13.82
C SER A 20 -6.59 -1.26 12.95
N PHE A 21 -7.35 -0.15 12.97
CA PHE A 21 -8.49 0.03 12.08
C PHE A 21 -8.04 0.14 10.63
N TRP A 22 -7.02 0.95 10.36
CA TRP A 22 -6.51 1.15 8.99
C TRP A 22 -5.95 -0.13 8.40
N ASP A 23 -5.29 -0.97 9.19
CA ASP A 23 -4.81 -2.28 8.77
C ASP A 23 -5.95 -3.17 8.23
N SER A 24 -7.12 -3.14 8.87
CA SER A 24 -8.30 -3.89 8.38
C SER A 24 -8.83 -3.36 7.05
N GLU A 25 -8.82 -2.03 6.84
CA GLU A 25 -9.21 -1.42 5.56
C GLU A 25 -8.19 -1.77 4.47
N CYS A 26 -6.91 -1.77 4.79
CA CYS A 26 -5.83 -2.19 3.88
C CYS A 26 -5.97 -3.66 3.48
N ALA A 27 -6.30 -4.55 4.43
CA ALA A 27 -6.56 -5.95 4.14
C ALA A 27 -7.75 -6.14 3.18
N SER A 28 -8.82 -5.36 3.37
CA SER A 28 -9.99 -5.35 2.49
C SER A 28 -9.63 -4.86 1.07
N MET A 29 -8.92 -3.74 0.97
CA MET A 29 -8.45 -3.19 -0.31
C MET A 29 -7.54 -4.18 -1.05
N LYS A 30 -6.62 -4.81 -0.32
CA LYS A 30 -5.74 -5.85 -0.85
C LYS A 30 -6.54 -7.04 -1.38
N ALA A 31 -7.55 -7.51 -0.65
CA ALA A 31 -8.40 -8.62 -1.08
C ALA A 31 -9.08 -8.32 -2.42
N SER A 32 -9.67 -7.12 -2.57
CA SER A 32 -10.28 -6.67 -3.82
C SER A 32 -9.27 -6.60 -4.98
N LEU A 33 -8.07 -6.07 -4.74
CA LEU A 33 -7.01 -6.03 -5.75
C LEU A 33 -6.55 -7.43 -6.19
N VAL A 34 -6.39 -8.35 -5.22
CA VAL A 34 -6.00 -9.74 -5.49
C VAL A 34 -7.09 -10.50 -6.25
N GLU A 35 -8.36 -10.24 -5.97
CA GLU A 35 -9.48 -10.83 -6.74
C GLU A 35 -9.47 -10.39 -8.22
N MET A 36 -8.96 -9.19 -8.51
CA MET A 36 -8.80 -8.71 -9.88
C MET A 36 -7.58 -9.30 -10.60
N ASP A 37 -6.60 -9.82 -9.86
CA ASP A 37 -5.39 -10.47 -10.40
C ASP A 37 -5.65 -11.93 -10.77
N ALA A 38 -6.32 -12.12 -11.91
CA ALA A 38 -6.67 -13.44 -12.44
C ALA A 38 -5.47 -14.34 -12.76
N LYS A 39 -4.25 -13.79 -12.83
CA LYS A 39 -3.02 -14.54 -13.16
C LYS A 39 -2.11 -14.73 -11.96
N HIS A 40 -2.49 -14.21 -10.79
CA HIS A 40 -1.70 -14.26 -9.56
C HIS A 40 -0.26 -13.74 -9.74
N THR A 41 -0.09 -12.64 -10.47
CA THR A 41 1.21 -12.01 -10.75
C THR A 41 1.52 -10.83 -9.81
N GLY A 42 0.62 -10.51 -8.88
CA GLY A 42 0.65 -9.31 -8.06
C GLY A 42 0.28 -8.04 -8.83
N ARG A 43 -0.41 -8.17 -9.98
CA ARG A 43 -0.73 -7.04 -10.86
C ARG A 43 -2.16 -7.11 -11.38
N VAL A 44 -2.77 -5.94 -11.56
CA VAL A 44 -4.12 -5.80 -12.10
C VAL A 44 -4.07 -5.07 -13.45
N PRO A 45 -4.68 -5.58 -14.53
CA PRO A 45 -4.83 -4.81 -15.76
C PRO A 45 -5.50 -3.46 -15.49
N LEU A 46 -4.94 -2.37 -15.99
CA LEU A 46 -5.40 -1.01 -15.68
C LEU A 46 -6.89 -0.80 -16.03
N SER A 47 -7.37 -1.39 -17.11
CA SER A 47 -8.78 -1.35 -17.49
C SER A 47 -9.70 -1.98 -16.44
N ARG A 48 -9.27 -3.07 -15.81
CA ARG A 48 -10.02 -3.76 -14.75
C ARG A 48 -9.97 -3.02 -13.42
N PHE A 49 -8.83 -2.40 -13.13
CA PHE A 49 -8.67 -1.51 -11.98
C PHE A 49 -9.71 -0.38 -12.03
N TYR A 50 -9.82 0.31 -13.17
CA TYR A 50 -10.81 1.38 -13.34
C TYR A 50 -12.26 0.89 -13.47
N SER A 51 -12.53 -0.28 -14.08
CA SER A 51 -13.91 -0.79 -14.17
C SER A 51 -14.49 -1.08 -12.78
N THR A 52 -13.67 -1.61 -11.88
CA THR A 52 -14.08 -1.93 -10.51
C THR A 52 -14.32 -0.66 -9.68
N ALA A 53 -13.61 0.43 -10.00
CA ALA A 53 -13.83 1.74 -9.42
C ALA A 53 -15.23 2.30 -9.69
N LEU A 54 -15.78 1.98 -10.86
CA LEU A 54 -17.10 2.44 -11.28
C LEU A 54 -18.24 1.64 -10.63
N ASP A 55 -17.98 0.37 -10.28
CA ASP A 55 -19.03 -0.56 -9.84
C ASP A 55 -19.08 -0.76 -8.32
N THR A 56 -17.93 -0.91 -7.65
CA THR A 56 -17.89 -1.46 -6.28
C THR A 56 -16.93 -0.74 -5.33
N GLU A 57 -15.87 -0.13 -5.85
CA GLU A 57 -14.79 0.40 -5.00
C GLU A 57 -14.30 1.78 -5.48
N TRP A 58 -15.00 2.84 -5.06
CA TRP A 58 -14.72 4.23 -5.44
C TRP A 58 -13.28 4.69 -5.17
N ARG A 59 -12.52 3.94 -4.35
CA ARG A 59 -11.13 4.23 -3.99
C ARG A 59 -10.15 4.10 -5.16
N PHE A 60 -10.48 3.34 -6.22
CA PHE A 60 -9.55 3.06 -7.34
C PHE A 60 -9.60 4.10 -8.48
N GLY A 61 -9.29 5.36 -8.16
CA GLY A 61 -9.54 6.51 -9.04
C GLY A 61 -8.33 7.27 -9.56
N GLU A 62 -7.10 6.90 -9.17
CA GLU A 62 -5.90 7.66 -9.53
C GLU A 62 -5.64 7.68 -11.03
N SER A 63 -5.24 8.85 -11.55
CA SER A 63 -4.91 8.98 -12.97
C SER A 63 -3.68 8.16 -13.35
N GLU A 64 -3.57 7.76 -14.61
CA GLU A 64 -2.39 7.04 -15.09
C GLU A 64 -1.08 7.79 -14.84
N SER A 65 -1.09 9.12 -15.00
CA SER A 65 0.10 9.95 -14.74
C SER A 65 0.52 9.86 -13.28
N TYR A 66 -0.45 9.86 -12.37
CA TYR A 66 -0.18 9.80 -10.95
C TYR A 66 0.23 8.38 -10.50
N LEU A 67 -0.42 7.33 -11.02
CA LEU A 67 0.01 5.95 -10.81
C LEU A 67 1.45 5.71 -11.27
N ARG A 68 1.88 6.37 -12.35
CA ARG A 68 3.27 6.33 -12.81
C ARG A 68 4.22 7.06 -11.85
N GLU A 69 3.85 8.25 -11.37
CA GLU A 69 4.64 8.99 -10.37
C GLU A 69 4.82 8.21 -9.07
N LEU A 70 3.78 7.48 -8.65
CA LEU A 70 3.81 6.58 -7.50
C LEU A 70 4.64 5.31 -7.72
N GLY A 71 5.10 5.05 -8.96
CA GLY A 71 5.75 3.79 -9.32
C GLY A 71 4.81 2.58 -9.26
N ALA A 72 3.50 2.80 -9.27
CA ALA A 72 2.48 1.76 -9.20
C ALA A 72 2.02 1.28 -10.58
N LEU A 73 2.48 1.90 -11.68
CA LEU A 73 2.10 1.54 -13.05
C LEU A 73 3.24 0.84 -13.79
N ASP A 74 3.02 -0.42 -14.18
CA ASP A 74 3.88 -1.20 -15.07
C ASP A 74 3.42 -1.05 -16.52
N GLU A 75 4.28 -0.49 -17.35
CA GLU A 75 4.04 -0.27 -18.79
C GLU A 75 5.09 -0.98 -19.66
N THR A 76 5.88 -1.89 -19.07
CA THR A 76 7.05 -2.49 -19.73
C THR A 76 6.70 -3.52 -20.79
N SER A 77 5.50 -4.12 -20.70
CA SER A 77 5.06 -5.18 -21.61
C SER A 77 3.93 -4.72 -22.53
N SER A 78 4.21 -4.66 -23.83
CA SER A 78 3.19 -4.41 -24.86
C SER A 78 2.16 -5.55 -24.97
N TRP A 79 2.54 -6.77 -24.59
CA TRP A 79 1.65 -7.94 -24.60
C TRP A 79 0.61 -7.90 -23.50
N TYR A 80 1.01 -7.46 -22.30
CA TYR A 80 0.13 -7.42 -21.13
C TYR A 80 -0.62 -6.09 -20.97
N GLY A 81 -0.20 -5.06 -21.71
CA GLY A 81 -0.71 -3.70 -21.55
C GLY A 81 -0.29 -3.08 -20.22
N LYS A 82 -0.88 -1.93 -19.89
CA LYS A 82 -0.62 -1.24 -18.61
C LYS A 82 -1.21 -2.03 -17.46
N GLN A 83 -0.42 -2.22 -16.40
CA GLN A 83 -0.86 -2.93 -15.20
C GLN A 83 -0.53 -2.15 -13.94
N VAL A 84 -1.45 -2.17 -12.98
CA VAL A 84 -1.21 -1.64 -11.64
C VAL A 84 -0.49 -2.69 -10.82
N ILE A 85 0.63 -2.33 -10.22
CA ILE A 85 1.42 -3.15 -9.30
C ILE A 85 0.78 -3.04 -7.93
N ILE A 86 0.10 -4.11 -7.49
CA ILE A 86 -0.70 -4.14 -6.25
C ILE A 86 0.10 -3.67 -5.01
N PRO A 87 1.29 -4.22 -4.70
CA PRO A 87 2.02 -3.81 -3.49
C PRO A 87 2.43 -2.34 -3.53
N ASN A 88 2.84 -1.82 -4.70
CA ASN A 88 3.23 -0.42 -4.86
C ASN A 88 2.03 0.50 -4.71
N TYR A 89 0.86 0.10 -5.20
CA TYR A 89 -0.37 0.85 -5.03
C TYR A 89 -0.81 0.90 -3.55
N LEU A 90 -0.87 -0.24 -2.85
CA LEU A 90 -1.26 -0.30 -1.44
C LEU A 90 -0.33 0.52 -0.53
N GLN A 91 0.96 0.56 -0.86
CA GLN A 91 1.98 1.31 -0.12
C GLN A 91 2.16 2.75 -0.61
N ALA A 92 1.39 3.17 -1.61
CA ALA A 92 1.47 4.53 -2.14
C ALA A 92 1.02 5.56 -1.09
N ALA A 93 1.63 6.74 -1.13
CA ALA A 93 1.26 7.85 -0.26
C ALA A 93 -0.22 8.27 -0.41
N SER A 94 -0.84 8.02 -1.57
CA SER A 94 -2.28 8.25 -1.80
C SER A 94 -3.19 7.34 -0.96
N ASN A 95 -2.66 6.20 -0.48
CA ASN A 95 -3.35 5.24 0.37
C ASN A 95 -2.95 5.35 1.86
N CYS A 96 -2.32 6.47 2.26
CA CYS A 96 -2.10 6.81 3.67
C CYS A 96 -3.26 7.66 4.18
N ILE A 97 -3.97 7.18 5.20
CA ILE A 97 -5.16 7.83 5.75
C ILE A 97 -4.85 9.09 6.56
N VAL A 98 -3.69 9.11 7.21
CA VAL A 98 -3.17 10.31 7.87
C VAL A 98 -1.96 10.77 7.10
N SER A 99 -2.05 11.98 6.57
CA SER A 99 -0.94 12.69 5.95
C SER A 99 -0.75 14.02 6.66
N THR A 100 0.31 14.11 7.48
CA THR A 100 0.74 15.36 8.11
C THR A 100 2.16 15.68 7.68
N SER A 101 2.63 16.89 7.96
CA SER A 101 4.02 17.27 7.71
C SER A 101 5.05 16.46 8.52
N HIS A 102 4.61 15.75 9.57
CA HIS A 102 5.51 15.08 10.51
C HIS A 102 5.45 13.55 10.43
N TYR A 103 4.32 12.98 10.04
CA TYR A 103 4.14 11.54 9.96
C TYR A 103 3.01 11.15 9.00
N LEU A 104 3.09 9.92 8.51
CA LEU A 104 2.06 9.25 7.72
C LEU A 104 1.53 8.02 8.48
N VAL A 105 0.25 7.69 8.30
CA VAL A 105 -0.31 6.39 8.70
C VAL A 105 -0.77 5.69 7.44
N CYS A 106 -0.09 4.61 7.09
CA CYS A 106 -0.25 3.86 5.84
C CYS A 106 -0.49 2.38 6.12
N CYS A 107 -0.78 1.61 5.06
CA CYS A 107 -0.89 0.16 5.15
C CYS A 107 0.42 -0.48 5.62
N VAL A 108 0.34 -1.53 6.44
CA VAL A 108 1.53 -2.26 6.90
C VAL A 108 2.21 -2.93 5.70
N ASN A 109 3.54 -2.77 5.60
CA ASN A 109 4.32 -3.46 4.59
C ASN A 109 4.65 -4.88 5.08
N GLU A 110 3.83 -5.85 4.66
CA GLU A 110 4.03 -7.27 4.99
C GLU A 110 5.35 -7.85 4.46
N CYS A 111 5.90 -7.27 3.38
CA CYS A 111 7.16 -7.74 2.79
C CYS A 111 8.34 -7.52 3.75
N GLU A 112 8.32 -6.47 4.58
CA GLU A 112 9.37 -6.22 5.58
C GLU A 112 9.39 -7.31 6.65
N ALA A 113 8.21 -7.77 7.09
CA ALA A 113 8.12 -8.85 8.07
C ALA A 113 8.71 -10.16 7.49
N LEU A 114 8.36 -10.48 6.24
CA LEU A 114 8.89 -11.65 5.54
C LEU A 114 10.40 -11.53 5.29
N LEU A 115 10.88 -10.34 4.90
CA LEU A 115 12.30 -10.09 4.70
C LEU A 115 13.07 -10.24 6.01
N GLY A 116 12.54 -9.72 7.11
CA GLY A 116 13.13 -9.88 8.44
C GLY A 116 13.27 -11.35 8.87
N GLU A 117 12.34 -12.22 8.50
CA GLU A 117 12.48 -13.66 8.73
C GLU A 117 13.63 -14.28 7.92
N ILE A 118 13.84 -13.81 6.70
CA ILE A 118 14.93 -14.27 5.82
C ILE A 118 16.26 -13.78 6.38
N GLU A 119 16.37 -12.49 6.70
CA GLU A 119 17.56 -11.86 7.27
C GLU A 119 17.99 -12.55 8.57
N ALA A 120 17.02 -12.87 9.45
CA ALA A 120 17.28 -13.57 10.70
C ALA A 120 17.87 -14.99 10.49
N LYS A 121 17.54 -15.65 9.37
CA LYS A 121 18.02 -17.01 9.05
C LYS A 121 19.33 -17.00 8.26
N VAL A 122 19.50 -16.03 7.36
CA VAL A 122 20.66 -15.94 6.47
C VAL A 122 21.83 -15.23 7.15
N ALA A 123 21.57 -14.38 8.15
CA ALA A 123 22.57 -13.62 8.92
C ALA A 123 23.55 -12.81 8.04
N GLY A 124 23.08 -12.34 6.88
CA GLY A 124 23.82 -11.50 5.96
C GLY A 124 22.91 -10.43 5.35
N GLU A 125 23.38 -9.19 5.34
CA GLU A 125 22.62 -8.01 4.88
C GLU A 125 22.50 -7.94 3.35
N VAL A 126 23.32 -8.72 2.62
CA VAL A 126 23.40 -8.69 1.15
C VAL A 126 23.64 -10.10 0.63
N ALA A 127 22.84 -10.54 -0.34
CA ALA A 127 23.14 -11.75 -1.10
C ALA A 127 24.47 -11.58 -1.87
N ALA A 128 25.32 -12.60 -1.89
CA ALA A 128 26.47 -12.59 -2.78
C ALA A 128 25.96 -12.49 -4.24
N PRO A 129 26.62 -11.66 -5.09
CA PRO A 129 26.17 -11.39 -6.45
C PRO A 129 26.13 -12.63 -7.36
#